data_AF-A0A139LPL1-F1
#
_entry.id   AF-A0A139LPL1-F1
#
_cell.length_a   1.000
_cell.length_b   1.000
_cell.length_c   1.000
_cell.angle_alpha   90.00
_cell.angle_beta   90.00
_cell.angle_gamma   90.00
#
_symmetry.space_group_name_H-M   'P 1'
#
loop_
_entity.id
_entity.type
_entity.pdbx_description
1 polymer ?
#
loop_
_entity_poly.entity_id
_entity_poly.type
_entity_poly.pdbx_seq_one_letter_code
_entity_poly.pdbx_strand_id
1 'polypeptide(L)'
;MNISSILESGANVQLVINALDLKEAFLQWNAEQNKESYSIPQEEYKTPNETAKMLDVDKSTLWRWAKQGYLVPVKWGNKSRYKLSDIKCCMKG
;
A
#
# COMPACT_ATOMS: atom_id res chain seq x y z
N MET A 1 3.34 -21.43 -36.11
CA MET A 1 2.60 -20.17 -35.86
C MET A 1 2.77 -19.83 -34.41
N ASN A 2 3.19 -18.60 -34.10
CA ASN A 2 3.49 -18.18 -32.74
C ASN A 2 2.29 -17.43 -32.17
N ILE A 3 1.98 -17.58 -30.88
CA ILE A 3 0.77 -17.00 -30.29
C ILE A 3 0.76 -15.46 -30.36
N SER A 4 1.94 -14.84 -30.37
CA SER A 4 2.15 -13.41 -30.57
C SER A 4 1.55 -12.90 -31.89
N SER A 5 1.75 -13.64 -32.99
CA SER A 5 1.19 -13.25 -34.30
C SER A 5 -0.34 -13.32 -34.35
N ILE A 6 -0.96 -14.17 -33.51
CA ILE A 6 -2.42 -14.27 -33.40
C ILE A 6 -2.97 -13.06 -32.64
N LEU A 7 -2.32 -12.70 -31.53
CA LEU A 7 -2.69 -11.54 -30.69
C LEU A 7 -2.57 -10.21 -31.46
N GLU A 8 -1.55 -10.06 -32.29
CA GLU A 8 -1.33 -8.85 -33.11
C GLU A 8 -2.30 -8.72 -34.28
N SER A 9 -2.86 -9.83 -34.78
CA SER A 9 -3.72 -9.83 -35.97
C SER A 9 -5.11 -9.20 -35.74
N GLY A 10 -5.54 -9.04 -34.47
CA GLY A 10 -6.87 -8.53 -34.13
C GLY A 10 -8.04 -9.37 -34.68
N ALA A 11 -7.76 -10.57 -35.19
CA ALA A 11 -8.75 -11.47 -35.76
C ALA A 11 -9.60 -12.11 -34.64
N ASN A 12 -10.88 -12.34 -34.93
CA ASN A 12 -11.76 -13.09 -34.04
C ASN A 12 -11.38 -14.57 -34.09
N VAL A 13 -10.69 -15.04 -33.05
CA VAL A 13 -10.23 -16.43 -32.94
C VAL A 13 -11.04 -17.19 -31.91
N GLN A 14 -11.50 -18.39 -32.28
CA GLN A 14 -12.07 -19.35 -31.33
C GLN A 14 -10.95 -20.25 -30.81
N LEU A 15 -10.76 -20.27 -29.49
CA LEU A 15 -9.80 -21.11 -28.81
C LEU A 15 -10.54 -22.26 -28.12
N VAL A 16 -10.20 -23.50 -28.47
CA VAL A 16 -10.70 -24.70 -27.79
C VAL A 16 -9.66 -25.11 -26.76
N ILE A 17 -10.02 -25.03 -25.48
CA ILE A 17 -9.11 -25.25 -24.34
C ILE A 17 -9.81 -26.21 -23.36
N ASN A 18 -9.01 -27.00 -22.64
CA ASN A 18 -9.52 -27.84 -21.55
C ASN A 18 -10.00 -26.97 -20.36
N ALA A 19 -11.05 -27.41 -19.68
CA ALA A 19 -11.61 -26.70 -18.52
C ALA A 19 -10.62 -26.59 -17.35
N LEU A 20 -9.74 -27.58 -17.19
CA LEU A 20 -8.71 -27.57 -16.15
C LEU A 20 -7.65 -26.50 -16.42
N ASP A 21 -7.13 -26.45 -17.64
CA ASP A 21 -6.13 -25.45 -18.07
C ASP A 21 -6.70 -24.02 -18.00
N LEU A 22 -7.98 -23.85 -18.38
CA LEU A 22 -8.68 -22.57 -18.25
C LEU A 22 -8.70 -22.09 -16.78
N LYS A 23 -9.03 -23.00 -15.85
CA LYS A 23 -9.05 -22.70 -14.42
C LYS A 23 -7.67 -22.28 -13.92
N GLU A 24 -6.61 -22.98 -14.33
CA GLU A 24 -5.24 -22.65 -13.94
C GLU A 24 -4.80 -21.30 -14.49
N ALA A 25 -5.14 -20.97 -15.74
CA ALA A 25 -4.86 -19.67 -16.33
C ALA A 25 -5.54 -18.52 -15.57
N PHE A 26 -6.80 -18.69 -15.16
CA PHE A 26 -7.51 -17.70 -14.33
C PHE A 26 -6.91 -17.56 -12.94
N LEU A 27 -6.46 -18.65 -12.32
CA LEU A 27 -5.80 -18.60 -11.02
C LEU A 27 -4.45 -17.88 -11.10
N GLN A 28 -3.66 -18.13 -12.14
CA GLN A 28 -2.39 -17.44 -12.39
C GLN A 28 -2.62 -15.95 -12.64
N TRP A 29 -3.58 -15.60 -13.50
CA TRP A 29 -3.97 -14.20 -13.72
C TRP A 29 -4.35 -13.51 -12.40
N ASN A 30 -5.21 -14.12 -11.60
CA ASN A 30 -5.61 -13.55 -10.31
C ASN A 30 -4.44 -13.42 -9.33
N ALA A 31 -3.49 -14.35 -9.34
CA ALA A 31 -2.30 -14.27 -8.50
C ALA A 31 -1.36 -13.14 -8.94
N GLU A 32 -1.22 -12.91 -10.24
CA GLU A 32 -0.45 -11.80 -10.81
C GLU A 32 -1.10 -10.45 -10.48
N GLN A 33 -2.41 -10.33 -10.66
CA GLN A 33 -3.16 -9.12 -10.30
C GLN A 33 -3.11 -8.85 -8.79
N ASN A 34 -3.18 -9.87 -7.94
CA ASN A 34 -3.02 -9.69 -6.49
C ASN A 34 -1.57 -9.35 -6.10
N LYS A 35 -0.56 -9.80 -6.86
CA LYS A 35 0.84 -9.36 -6.67
C LYS A 35 1.05 -7.91 -7.09
N GLU A 36 0.39 -7.45 -8.14
CA GLU A 36 0.37 -6.02 -8.50
C GLU A 36 -0.48 -5.19 -7.52
N SER A 37 -1.39 -5.84 -6.79
CA SER A 37 -2.22 -5.25 -5.74
C SER A 37 -1.57 -5.28 -4.33
N TYR A 38 -0.25 -5.38 -4.21
CA TYR A 38 0.45 -4.87 -3.01
C TYR A 38 0.73 -3.39 -3.26
N SER A 39 0.23 -2.41 -2.52
CA SER A 39 -0.45 -2.38 -1.24
C SER A 39 -1.30 -1.11 -1.26
N ILE A 40 -2.56 -1.16 -0.85
CA ILE A 40 -3.03 0.00 -0.08
C ILE A 40 -2.14 -0.06 1.16
N PRO A 41 -1.18 0.87 1.38
CA PRO A 41 -0.40 0.80 2.59
C PRO A 41 -1.44 0.87 3.71
N GLN A 42 -1.58 -0.22 4.47
CA GLN A 42 -2.30 -0.16 5.74
C GLN A 42 -1.51 0.86 6.54
N GLU A 43 -1.96 2.09 6.47
CA GLU A 43 -1.24 3.22 7.03
C GLU A 43 -1.29 3.01 8.54
N GLU A 44 -0.18 2.55 9.09
CA GLU A 44 -0.15 2.17 10.49
C GLU A 44 -0.12 3.45 11.34
N TYR A 45 -0.98 3.49 12.36
CA TYR A 45 -1.11 4.65 13.23
C TYR A 45 -0.46 4.34 14.58
N LYS A 46 0.48 5.19 14.99
CA LYS A 46 1.15 5.10 16.29
C LYS A 46 0.58 6.09 17.27
N THR A 47 0.62 5.71 18.54
CA THR A 47 0.24 6.61 19.64
C THR A 47 1.29 7.70 19.83
N PRO A 48 0.96 8.82 20.51
CA PRO A 48 1.93 9.87 20.80
C PRO A 48 3.11 9.36 21.63
N ASN A 49 2.86 8.40 22.55
CA ASN A 49 3.91 7.79 23.36
C ASN A 49 4.87 6.94 22.52
N GLU A 50 4.34 6.14 21.59
CA GLU A 50 5.18 5.32 20.69
C GLU A 50 5.95 6.21 19.72
N THR A 51 5.30 7.24 19.18
CA THR A 51 5.92 8.21 18.27
C THR A 51 7.07 8.96 18.94
N ALA A 52 6.85 9.42 20.18
CA ALA A 52 7.88 10.05 21.01
C ALA A 52 9.09 9.14 21.22
N LYS A 53 8.86 7.86 21.54
CA LYS A 53 9.92 6.86 21.69
C LYS A 53 10.66 6.58 20.38
N MET A 54 9.95 6.52 19.26
CA MET A 54 10.56 6.26 17.95
C MET A 54 11.50 7.40 17.54
N LEU A 55 11.08 8.65 17.76
CA LEU A 55 11.82 9.85 17.36
C LEU A 55 12.80 10.35 18.43
N ASP A 56 12.84 9.69 19.60
CA ASP A 56 13.59 10.10 20.79
C ASP A 56 13.32 11.57 21.20
N VAL A 57 12.04 11.97 21.20
CA VAL A 57 11.59 13.32 21.56
C VAL A 57 10.54 13.28 22.66
N ASP A 58 10.43 14.37 23.43
CA ASP A 58 9.36 14.52 24.41
C ASP A 58 7.99 14.82 23.76
N LYS A 59 6.90 14.52 24.48
CA LYS A 59 5.52 14.77 24.03
C LYS A 59 5.23 16.26 23.81
N SER A 60 5.88 17.14 24.57
CA SER A 60 5.78 18.60 24.37
C SER A 60 6.31 19.03 23.00
N THR A 61 7.38 18.39 22.53
CA THR A 61 7.94 18.60 21.19
C THR A 61 6.95 18.15 20.11
N LEU A 62 6.32 16.98 20.27
CA LEU A 62 5.28 16.52 19.35
C LEU A 62 4.09 17.49 19.29
N TRP A 63 3.68 18.07 20.43
CA TRP A 63 2.63 19.08 20.46
C TRP A 63 3.03 20.35 19.72
N ARG A 64 4.29 20.80 19.90
CA ARG A 64 4.84 21.94 19.16
C ARG A 64 4.87 21.67 17.65
N TRP A 65 5.30 20.48 17.23
CA TRP A 65 5.30 20.08 15.82
C TRP A 65 3.90 19.99 15.24
N ALA A 66 2.92 19.52 16.01
CA ALA A 66 1.52 19.54 15.61
C ALA A 66 1.00 20.97 15.40
N LYS A 67 1.45 21.94 16.20
CA LYS A 67 1.15 23.37 16.03
C LYS A 67 1.86 24.00 14.84
N GLN A 68 3.10 23.59 14.56
CA GLN A 68 3.91 24.09 13.46
C GLN A 68 3.59 23.42 12.12
N GLY A 69 2.84 22.32 12.10
CA GLY A 69 2.52 21.55 10.90
C GLY A 69 3.62 20.59 10.45
N TYR A 70 4.68 20.39 11.26
CA TYR A 70 5.80 19.50 10.92
C TYR A 70 5.42 18.01 11.00
N LEU A 71 4.65 17.64 12.03
CA LEU A 71 4.09 16.30 12.19
C LEU A 71 2.66 16.43 12.70
N VAL A 72 1.69 16.20 11.81
CA VAL A 72 0.27 16.48 12.10
C VAL A 72 -0.42 15.22 12.65
N PRO A 73 -0.99 15.27 13.86
CA PRO A 73 -1.73 14.13 14.40
C PRO A 73 -3.09 14.00 13.74
N VAL A 74 -3.48 12.77 13.41
CA VAL A 74 -4.84 12.39 13.08
C VAL A 74 -5.63 12.19 14.37
N LYS A 75 -6.77 12.88 14.49
CA LYS A 75 -7.66 12.82 15.65
C LYS A 75 -8.70 11.72 15.44
N TRP A 76 -8.72 10.73 16.34
CA TRP A 76 -9.81 9.77 16.49
C TRP A 76 -10.54 10.05 17.81
N GLY A 77 -11.50 10.97 17.72
CA GLY A 77 -12.15 11.56 18.89
C GLY A 77 -11.13 12.30 19.76
N ASN A 78 -11.02 11.90 21.04
CA ASN A 78 -10.05 12.49 21.97
C ASN A 78 -8.63 11.92 21.83
N LYS A 79 -8.45 10.81 21.09
CA LYS A 79 -7.14 10.17 20.92
C LYS A 79 -6.44 10.75 19.71
N SER A 80 -5.21 11.19 19.90
CA SER A 80 -4.33 11.63 18.81
C SER A 80 -3.47 10.46 18.35
N ARG A 81 -3.25 10.33 17.05
CA ARG A 81 -2.44 9.28 16.42
C ARG A 81 -1.58 9.90 15.32
N TYR A 82 -0.42 9.31 15.07
CA TYR A 82 0.50 9.76 14.03
C TYR A 82 0.67 8.66 12.99
N LYS A 83 0.71 9.06 11.71
CA LYS A 83 0.93 8.12 10.62
C LYS A 83 2.38 7.67 10.62
N LEU A 84 2.60 6.37 10.50
CA LEU A 84 3.95 5.80 10.46
C LEU A 84 4.76 6.30 9.25
N SER A 85 4.08 6.59 8.13
CA SER A 85 4.67 7.23 6.93
C SER A 85 5.31 8.57 7.28
N ASP A 86 4.56 9.46 7.94
CA ASP A 86 5.05 10.78 8.32
C ASP A 86 6.19 10.70 9.34
N ILE A 87 6.09 9.81 10.33
CA ILE A 87 7.16 9.57 11.32
C ILE A 87 8.45 9.12 10.62
N LYS A 88 8.34 8.16 9.69
CA LYS A 88 9.48 7.67 8.91
C LYS A 88 10.06 8.76 8.00
N CYS A 89 9.22 9.66 7.48
CA CYS A 89 9.69 10.82 6.71
C CYS A 89 10.56 11.73 7.58
N CYS A 90 10.13 12.01 8.82
CA CYS A 90 10.91 12.79 9.78
C CYS A 90 12.24 12.14 10.18
N MET A 91 12.37 10.82 10.11
CA MET A 91 13.63 10.10 10.43
C MET A 91 14.64 10.07 9.29
N LYS A 92 14.19 10.27 8.04
CA LYS A 92 15.04 10.15 6.84
C LYS A 92 15.71 11.46 6.43
N GLY A 93 15.43 12.57 7.13
CA GLY A 93 16.10 13.86 6.97
C GLY A 93 17.20 14.04 7.99
#